data_AF-A0A9D8VZ61-F1
#
_entry.id   AF-A0A9D8VZ61-F1
#
_cell.length_a   1.000
_cell.length_b   1.000
_cell.length_c   1.000
_cell.angle_alpha   90.00
_cell.angle_beta   90.00
_cell.angle_gamma   90.00
#
_symmetry.space_group_name_H-M   'P 1'
#
loop_
_entity.id
_entity.type
_entity.pdbx_description
1 polymer ?
#
loop_
_entity_poly.entity_id
_entity_poly.type
_entity_poly.pdbx_seq_one_letter_code
_entity_poly.pdbx_strand_id
1 'polypeptide(L)'
;MISTIRHYSARIFAALLLLASPSAAFAQNVQQSDDPITVALTWMQGILLGPIATSLAVMAVAGVGFMMLTGRMNWRYGGTVIIGVFIIFGAPRLVASIGGF
;
A
#
# COMPACT_ATOMS: atom_id res chain seq x y z
N MET A 1 21.71 0.50 -43.19
CA MET A 1 22.53 1.36 -42.31
C MET A 1 21.72 2.29 -41.40
N ILE A 2 20.41 2.50 -41.64
CA ILE A 2 19.55 3.39 -40.83
C ILE A 2 18.96 2.75 -39.56
N SER A 3 18.90 1.41 -39.48
CA SER A 3 18.31 0.68 -38.34
C SER A 3 19.21 0.64 -37.10
N THR A 4 20.53 0.59 -37.27
CA THR A 4 21.51 0.50 -36.16
C THR A 4 21.52 1.74 -35.27
N ILE A 5 21.32 2.93 -35.85
CA ILE A 5 21.24 4.22 -35.13
C ILE A 5 20.03 4.29 -34.21
N ARG A 6 18.89 3.74 -34.66
CA ARG A 6 17.67 3.68 -33.85
C ARG A 6 17.86 2.79 -32.61
N HIS A 7 18.62 1.70 -32.73
CA HIS A 7 18.92 0.81 -31.60
C HIS A 7 19.90 1.42 -30.59
N TYR A 8 20.85 2.25 -31.04
CA TYR A 8 21.79 2.93 -30.15
C TYR A 8 21.10 3.98 -29.27
N SER A 9 20.21 4.79 -29.87
CA SER A 9 19.41 5.78 -29.11
C SER A 9 18.45 5.11 -28.11
N ALA A 10 17.84 3.98 -28.50
CA ALA A 10 16.95 3.22 -27.62
C ALA A 10 17.71 2.61 -26.43
N ARG A 11 18.96 2.19 -26.61
CA ARG A 11 19.80 1.67 -25.51
C ARG A 11 20.22 2.75 -24.53
N ILE A 12 20.52 3.95 -25.00
CA ILE A 12 20.85 5.09 -24.14
C ILE A 12 19.62 5.52 -23.34
N PHE A 13 18.44 5.56 -23.97
CA PHE A 13 17.19 5.89 -23.28
C PHE A 13 16.79 4.82 -22.24
N ALA A 14 16.97 3.54 -22.57
CA ALA A 14 16.76 2.44 -21.63
C ALA A 14 17.76 2.46 -20.46
N ALA A 15 19.02 2.81 -20.70
CA ALA A 15 20.00 2.99 -19.65
C ALA A 15 19.63 4.18 -18.73
N LEU A 16 19.17 5.29 -19.31
CA LEU A 16 18.73 6.46 -18.54
C LEU A 16 17.50 6.15 -17.68
N LEU A 17 16.56 5.34 -18.20
CA LEU A 17 15.39 4.86 -17.46
C LEU A 17 15.76 3.90 -16.33
N LEU A 18 16.80 3.07 -16.51
CA LEU A 18 17.32 2.17 -15.47
C LEU A 18 18.07 2.93 -14.34
N LEU A 19 18.68 4.07 -14.64
CA LEU A 19 19.24 4.96 -13.61
C LEU A 19 18.15 5.80 -12.90
N ALA A 20 16.99 6.01 -13.53
CA ALA A 20 15.85 6.73 -12.97
C ALA A 20 14.91 5.84 -12.15
N SER A 21 15.09 4.52 -12.15
CA SER A 21 14.34 3.64 -11.24
C SER A 21 14.71 3.96 -9.79
N PRO A 22 13.74 4.11 -8.87
CA PRO A 22 14.05 4.09 -7.46
C PRO A 22 14.78 2.78 -7.17
N SER A 23 15.95 2.88 -6.55
CA SER A 23 16.51 1.76 -5.80
C SER A 23 15.54 1.46 -4.67
N ALA A 24 14.52 0.66 -4.96
CA ALA A 24 13.61 0.10 -3.98
C ALA A 24 14.48 -0.50 -2.89
N ALA A 25 14.25 -0.05 -1.66
CA ALA A 25 14.96 -0.45 -0.46
C ALA A 25 15.35 -1.93 -0.52
N PHE A 26 16.65 -2.21 -0.40
CA PHE A 26 17.20 -3.55 -0.27
C PHE A 26 16.78 -4.20 1.06
N ALA A 27 15.49 -4.52 1.19
CA ALA A 27 14.93 -5.39 2.23
C ALA A 27 14.38 -6.69 1.62
N GLN A 28 14.50 -6.88 0.30
CA GLN A 28 13.90 -8.01 -0.42
C GLN A 28 14.91 -9.03 -0.96
N ASN A 29 16.12 -9.08 -0.40
CA ASN A 29 16.93 -10.29 -0.49
C ASN A 29 16.69 -11.16 0.76
N VAL A 30 15.41 -11.44 1.05
CA VAL A 30 15.09 -12.71 1.68
C VAL A 30 15.37 -13.72 0.58
N GLN A 31 16.57 -14.30 0.65
CA GLN A 31 16.98 -15.46 -0.09
C GLN A 31 15.76 -16.34 -0.35
N GLN A 32 15.46 -16.59 -1.62
CA GLN A 32 14.42 -17.50 -2.07
C GLN A 32 14.88 -18.93 -1.71
N SER A 33 14.96 -19.19 -0.41
CA SER A 33 15.09 -20.50 0.19
C SER A 33 13.68 -21.07 0.19
N ASP A 34 13.54 -22.30 -0.27
CA ASP A 34 12.33 -23.14 -0.18
C ASP A 34 11.99 -23.47 1.30
N ASP A 35 12.15 -22.50 2.21
CA ASP A 35 11.91 -22.62 3.62
C ASP A 35 10.42 -22.37 3.88
N PRO A 36 9.65 -23.40 4.30
CA PRO A 36 8.21 -23.26 4.56
C PRO A 36 7.91 -22.19 5.63
N ILE A 37 8.90 -21.87 6.47
CA ILE A 37 8.84 -20.80 7.47
C ILE A 37 8.72 -19.43 6.80
N THR A 38 9.57 -19.09 5.83
CA THR A 38 9.51 -17.79 5.14
C THR A 38 8.22 -17.62 4.34
N VAL A 39 7.70 -18.70 3.75
CA VAL A 39 6.39 -18.69 3.05
C VAL A 39 5.25 -18.44 4.04
N ALA A 40 5.27 -19.12 5.20
CA ALA A 40 4.28 -18.90 6.24
C ALA A 40 4.35 -17.46 6.80
N LEU A 41 5.54 -16.92 7.04
CA LEU A 41 5.72 -15.54 7.50
C LEU A 41 5.19 -14.52 6.47
N THR A 42 5.45 -14.75 5.18
CA THR A 42 4.96 -13.87 4.10
C THR A 42 3.44 -13.92 4.00
N TRP A 43 2.83 -15.10 4.18
CA TRP A 43 1.37 -15.24 4.22
C TRP A 43 0.77 -14.52 5.44
N MET A 44 1.35 -14.71 6.63
CA MET A 44 0.91 -14.01 7.84
C MET A 44 1.04 -12.49 7.69
N GLN A 45 2.13 -12.01 7.11
CA GLN A 45 2.34 -10.60 6.80
C GLN A 45 1.27 -10.06 5.85
N GLY A 46 0.93 -10.82 4.80
CA GLY A 46 -0.13 -10.47 3.86
C GLY A 46 -1.49 -10.30 4.55
N ILE A 47 -1.83 -11.20 5.47
CA ILE A 47 -3.08 -11.14 6.24
C ILE A 47 -3.08 -9.98 7.24
N LEU A 48 -1.95 -9.73 7.91
CA LEU A 48 -1.79 -8.66 8.91
C LEU A 48 -1.84 -7.26 8.30
N LEU A 49 -1.27 -7.06 7.10
CA LEU A 49 -1.16 -5.74 6.50
C LEU A 49 -2.34 -5.35 5.60
N GLY A 50 -3.07 -6.31 4.99
CA GLY A 50 -4.14 -6.01 4.04
C GLY A 50 -5.55 -6.34 4.55
N PRO A 51 -5.94 -7.62 4.61
CA PRO A 51 -7.30 -8.04 4.90
C PRO A 51 -7.77 -7.71 6.33
N ILE A 52 -6.93 -7.90 7.35
CA ILE A 52 -7.31 -7.63 8.75
C ILE A 52 -7.51 -6.13 8.99
N ALA A 53 -6.63 -5.29 8.46
CA ALA A 53 -6.75 -3.83 8.59
C ALA A 53 -8.10 -3.34 8.03
N THR A 54 -8.47 -3.86 6.86
CA THR A 54 -9.72 -3.50 6.18
C THR A 54 -10.95 -4.00 6.93
N SER A 55 -10.92 -5.23 7.46
CA SER A 55 -12.06 -5.79 8.20
C SER A 55 -12.33 -5.07 9.53
N LEU A 56 -11.28 -4.71 10.28
CA LEU A 56 -11.42 -3.97 11.54
C LEU A 56 -12.04 -2.58 11.32
N ALA A 57 -11.64 -1.90 10.26
CA ALA A 57 -12.21 -0.62 9.91
C ALA A 57 -13.71 -0.72 9.58
N VAL A 58 -14.10 -1.73 8.81
CA VAL A 58 -15.50 -1.97 8.48
C VAL A 58 -16.32 -2.30 9.74
N MET A 59 -15.78 -3.08 10.67
CA MET A 59 -16.44 -3.37 11.96
C MET A 59 -16.64 -2.11 12.80
N ALA A 60 -15.67 -1.20 12.83
CA ALA A 60 -15.81 0.09 13.51
C ALA A 60 -16.90 0.96 12.85
N VAL A 61 -16.94 1.02 11.52
CA VAL A 61 -17.97 1.78 10.77
C VAL A 61 -19.37 1.19 11.02
N ALA A 62 -19.50 -0.15 11.02
CA ALA A 62 -20.75 -0.82 11.34
C ALA A 62 -21.22 -0.53 12.77
N GLY A 63 -20.30 -0.49 13.74
CA GLY A 63 -20.59 -0.08 15.12
C GLY A 63 -21.14 1.34 15.23
N VAL A 64 -20.59 2.29 14.46
CA VAL A 64 -21.13 3.66 14.38
C VAL A 64 -22.54 3.68 13.80
N GLY A 65 -22.77 2.95 12.71
CA GLY A 65 -24.09 2.83 12.10
C GLY A 65 -25.12 2.25 13.06
N PHE A 66 -24.74 1.24 13.84
CA PHE A 66 -25.60 0.66 14.87
C PHE A 66 -25.94 1.68 15.98
N MET A 67 -24.96 2.46 16.40
CA MET A 67 -25.13 3.45 17.46
C MET A 67 -25.89 4.71 16.97
N MET A 68 -25.90 4.99 15.65
CA MET A 68 -26.79 5.99 15.04
C MET A 68 -28.27 5.58 15.13
N LEU A 69 -28.60 4.29 15.05
CA LEU A 69 -29.97 3.78 15.19
C LEU A 69 -30.50 3.92 16.63
N THR A 70 -29.63 4.10 17.63
CA THR A 70 -30.02 4.33 19.04
C THR A 70 -30.57 5.74 19.30
N GLY A 71 -30.73 6.57 18.26
CA GLY A 71 -31.60 7.76 18.26
C GLY A 71 -31.09 9.01 18.98
N ARG A 72 -29.94 8.93 19.68
CA ARG A 72 -29.30 10.10 20.34
C ARG A 72 -27.82 10.26 20.03
N MET A 73 -27.36 9.73 18.89
CA MET A 73 -25.95 9.86 18.53
C MET A 73 -25.57 11.33 18.29
N ASN A 74 -24.58 11.82 19.05
CA ASN A 74 -23.89 13.05 18.74
C ASN A 74 -23.22 12.89 17.37
N TRP A 75 -23.67 13.62 16.35
CA TRP A 75 -23.08 13.63 15.01
C TRP A 75 -21.55 13.77 15.00
N ARG A 76 -21.01 14.44 16.03
CA ARG A 76 -19.56 14.55 16.32
C ARG A 76 -18.86 13.19 16.46
N TYR A 77 -19.51 12.20 17.10
CA TYR A 77 -18.94 10.87 17.30
C TYR A 77 -18.80 10.11 15.98
N GLY A 78 -19.83 10.17 15.13
CA GLY A 78 -19.77 9.59 13.78
C GLY A 78 -18.68 10.24 12.92
N GLY A 79 -18.57 11.58 12.98
CA GLY A 79 -17.54 12.33 12.27
C GLY A 79 -16.11 11.92 12.66
N THR A 80 -15.82 11.78 13.96
CA THR A 80 -14.48 11.37 14.43
C THR A 80 -14.07 9.98 13.92
N VAL A 81 -15.00 9.02 13.88
CA VAL A 81 -14.69 7.67 13.38
C VAL A 81 -14.42 7.67 11.87
N ILE A 82 -15.21 8.41 11.10
CA ILE A 82 -15.01 8.54 9.64
C ILE A 82 -13.64 9.17 9.34
N ILE A 83 -13.25 10.21 10.08
CA ILE A 83 -11.92 10.82 9.97
C ILE A 83 -10.82 9.82 10.32
N GLY A 84 -11.00 9.03 11.38
CA GLY A 84 -10.05 7.98 11.77
C GLY A 84 -9.84 6.94 10.68
N VAL A 85 -10.93 6.43 10.08
CA VAL A 85 -10.85 5.49 8.95
C VAL A 85 -10.15 6.13 7.75
N PHE A 86 -10.48 7.37 7.41
CA PHE A 86 -9.82 8.08 6.31
C PHE A 86 -8.30 8.17 6.50
N ILE A 87 -7.82 8.43 7.72
CA ILE A 87 -6.38 8.50 8.00
C ILE A 87 -5.72 7.13 7.82
N ILE A 88 -6.32 6.05 8.33
CA ILE A 88 -5.75 4.69 8.27
C ILE A 88 -5.59 4.21 6.80
N PHE A 89 -6.60 4.41 5.95
CA PHE A 89 -6.54 3.97 4.54
C PHE A 89 -5.98 5.01 3.57
N GLY A 90 -6.05 6.29 3.92
CA GLY A 90 -5.58 7.40 3.08
C GLY A 90 -4.09 7.70 3.24
N ALA A 91 -3.50 7.44 4.42
CA ALA A 91 -2.09 7.71 4.69
C ALA A 91 -1.10 7.09 3.68
N PRO A 92 -1.26 5.83 3.23
CA PRO A 92 -0.33 5.24 2.27
C PRO A 92 -0.22 6.02 0.95
N ARG A 93 -1.33 6.60 0.47
CA ARG A 93 -1.35 7.40 -0.77
C ARG A 93 -0.67 8.76 -0.60
N LEU A 94 -0.77 9.35 0.59
CA LEU A 94 -0.08 10.60 0.93
C LEU A 94 1.42 10.39 1.10
N VAL A 95 1.82 9.23 1.63
CA VAL A 95 3.24 8.86 1.73
C VAL A 95 3.81 8.55 0.36
N ALA A 96 3.08 7.83 -0.50
CA ALA A 96 3.47 7.56 -1.88
C ALA A 96 3.69 8.85 -2.68
N SER A 97 2.76 9.81 -2.59
CA SER A 97 2.86 11.06 -3.33
C SER A 97 4.04 11.95 -2.88
N ILE A 98 4.43 11.90 -1.61
CA ILE A 98 5.58 12.66 -1.10
C ILE A 98 6.91 11.92 -1.29
N GLY A 99 6.88 10.59 -1.29
CA GLY A 99 8.03 9.71 -1.53
C GLY A 99 8.45 9.66 -2.99
N GLY A 100 7.61 10.13 -3.92
CA GLY A 100 7.92 10.22 -5.34
C GLY A 100 7.63 8.95 -6.16
N PHE A 101 6.89 7.99 -5.60
CA PHE A 101 6.52 6.73 -6.26
C PHE A 101 5.11 6.28 -5.83
#